data_AF-A0A7T4TYW9-F1
#
_entry.id   AF-A0A7T4TYW9-F1
#
_cell.length_a   1.000
_cell.length_b   1.000
_cell.length_c   1.000
_cell.angle_alpha   90.00
_cell.angle_beta   90.00
_cell.angle_gamma   90.00
#
_symmetry.space_group_name_H-M   'P 1'
#
loop_
_entity.id
_entity.type
_entity.pdbx_description
1 polymer ?
#
loop_
_entity_poly.entity_id
_entity_poly.type
_entity_poly.pdbx_seq_one_letter_code
_entity_poly.pdbx_strand_id
1 'polypeptide(L)'
;MGTLAFWKATTERAVRTAAQSSLALMAGDGIGILDVDWGEVASVGGLAAVAAVFTAIVTSGGPVGPGLTETVATPDTPRRPTSI
;
A
#
# COMPACT_ATOMS: atom_id res chain seq x y z
N MET A 1 11.37 -11.37 6.16
CA MET A 1 11.72 -10.11 6.87
C MET A 1 11.64 -10.36 8.37
N GLY A 2 12.47 -9.71 9.18
CA GLY A 2 12.27 -9.72 10.63
C GLY A 2 11.03 -8.90 11.04
N THR A 3 10.42 -9.22 12.17
CA THR A 3 9.18 -8.58 12.68
C THR A 3 9.28 -7.04 12.70
N LEU A 4 10.43 -6.48 13.11
CA LEU A 4 10.67 -5.03 13.11
C LEU A 4 10.64 -4.41 11.71
N ALA A 5 11.24 -5.07 10.72
CA ALA A 5 11.27 -4.57 9.35
C ALA A 5 9.86 -4.58 8.71
N PHE A 6 9.08 -5.63 9.01
CA PHE A 6 7.67 -5.72 8.60
C PHE A 6 6.85 -4.55 9.14
N TRP A 7 6.92 -4.28 10.45
CA TRP A 7 6.14 -3.21 11.06
C TRP A 7 6.57 -1.82 10.57
N LYS A 8 7.88 -1.59 10.37
CA LYS A 8 8.37 -0.34 9.81
C LYS A 8 7.78 -0.06 8.42
N ALA A 9 7.83 -1.06 7.52
CA ALA A 9 7.28 -0.92 6.17
C ALA A 9 5.74 -0.78 6.18
N THR A 10 5.07 -1.50 7.08
CA THR A 10 3.61 -1.44 7.23
C THR A 10 3.15 -0.07 7.71
N THR A 11 3.81 0.50 8.73
CA THR A 11 3.48 1.83 9.25
C THR A 11 3.70 2.92 8.21
N GLU A 12 4.82 2.87 7.47
CA GLU A 12 5.08 3.83 6.40
C GLU A 12 3.99 3.78 5.31
N ARG A 13 3.59 2.58 4.90
CA ARG A 13 2.48 2.39 3.95
C ARG A 13 1.16 2.90 4.49
N ALA A 14 0.81 2.55 5.73
CA ALA A 14 -0.45 2.96 6.34
C ALA A 14 -0.58 4.48 6.42
N VAL A 15 0.47 5.18 6.86
CA VAL A 15 0.51 6.65 6.91
C VAL A 15 0.40 7.26 5.52
N ARG A 16 1.12 6.70 4.53
CA ARG A 16 1.03 7.17 3.14
C ARG A 16 -0.38 7.01 2.58
N THR A 17 -1.02 5.86 2.81
CA THR A 17 -2.38 5.59 2.36
C THR A 17 -3.39 6.51 3.03
N ALA A 18 -3.27 6.75 4.34
CA ALA A 18 -4.10 7.72 5.04
C ALA A 18 -3.97 9.12 4.41
N ALA A 19 -2.74 9.62 4.26
CA ALA A 19 -2.49 10.93 3.69
C ALA A 19 -3.06 11.08 2.27
N GLN A 20 -2.82 10.09 1.40
CA GLN A 20 -3.32 10.10 0.02
C GLN A 20 -4.86 10.06 -0.03
N SER A 21 -5.50 9.27 0.83
CA SER A 21 -6.97 9.21 0.89
C SER A 21 -7.59 10.50 1.43
N SER A 22 -7.00 11.10 2.48
CA SER A 22 -7.42 12.40 3.01
C SER A 22 -7.27 13.50 1.97
N LEU A 23 -6.15 13.53 1.24
CA LEU A 23 -5.93 14.49 0.15
C LEU A 23 -6.96 14.32 -0.98
N ALA A 24 -7.34 13.10 -1.32
CA ALA A 24 -8.34 12.84 -2.36
C ALA A 24 -9.71 13.41 -1.99
N LEU A 25 -10.12 13.33 -0.72
CA LEU A 25 -11.37 13.94 -0.25
C LEU A 25 -11.30 15.46 -0.28
N MET A 26 -10.24 16.04 0.26
CA MET A 26 -10.05 17.50 0.28
C MET A 26 -10.03 18.09 -1.13
N ALA A 27 -9.39 17.39 -2.09
CA ALA A 27 -9.34 17.82 -3.48
C ALA A 27 -10.68 17.66 -4.21
N GLY A 28 -11.55 16.76 -3.74
CA GLY A 28 -12.83 16.43 -4.38
C GLY A 28 -13.88 17.52 -4.25
N ASP A 29 -13.98 18.14 -3.07
CA ASP A 29 -15.07 19.09 -2.78
C ASP A 29 -14.75 20.56 -3.10
N GLY A 30 -13.49 20.90 -3.37
CA GLY A 30 -13.09 22.26 -3.76
C GLY A 30 -13.27 23.34 -2.67
N ILE A 31 -13.52 22.93 -1.43
CA ILE A 31 -13.72 23.80 -0.25
C ILE A 31 -12.38 24.23 0.35
N GLY A 32 -12.36 25.41 0.98
CA GLY A 32 -11.15 25.94 1.63
C GLY A 32 -10.76 25.17 2.88
N ILE A 33 -9.51 25.33 3.33
CA ILE A 33 -8.94 24.63 4.52
C ILE A 33 -9.75 24.85 5.81
N LEU A 34 -10.51 25.94 5.91
CA LEU A 34 -11.33 26.26 7.08
C LEU A 34 -12.73 25.63 7.01
N ASP A 35 -13.21 25.32 5.80
CA ASP A 35 -14.57 24.85 5.55
C ASP A 35 -14.63 23.31 5.39
N VAL A 36 -13.46 22.65 5.38
CA VAL A 36 -13.39 21.20 5.22
C VAL A 36 -13.87 20.48 6.49
N ASP A 37 -14.66 19.42 6.32
CA ASP A 37 -15.04 18.55 7.43
C ASP A 37 -13.84 17.68 7.85
N TRP A 38 -13.10 18.17 8.84
CA TRP A 38 -11.95 17.47 9.40
C TRP A 38 -12.30 16.12 10.05
N GLY A 39 -13.55 15.96 10.52
CA GLY A 39 -14.04 14.72 11.10
C GLY A 39 -14.17 13.63 10.03
N GLU A 40 -14.78 13.96 8.90
CA GLU A 40 -14.89 13.06 7.75
C GLU A 40 -13.51 12.69 7.18
N VAL A 41 -12.65 13.69 6.97
CA VAL A 41 -11.28 13.50 6.47
C VAL A 41 -10.48 12.54 7.36
N ALA A 42 -10.56 12.72 8.69
CA ALA A 42 -9.86 11.87 9.65
C ALA A 42 -10.46 10.45 9.68
N SER A 43 -11.78 10.32 9.56
CA SER A 43 -12.49 9.05 9.53
C SER A 43 -12.07 8.20 8.33
N VAL A 44 -12.11 8.78 7.13
CA VAL A 44 -11.73 8.06 5.90
C VAL A 44 -10.23 7.79 5.87
N GLY A 45 -9.40 8.76 6.26
CA GLY A 45 -7.96 8.58 6.37
C GLY A 45 -7.60 7.44 7.34
N GLY A 46 -8.27 7.38 8.49
CA GLY A 46 -8.12 6.32 9.48
C GLY A 46 -8.55 4.96 8.94
N LEU A 47 -9.70 4.87 8.28
CA LEU A 47 -10.18 3.65 7.63
C LEU A 47 -9.16 3.14 6.59
N ALA A 48 -8.62 4.05 5.78
CA ALA A 48 -7.64 3.71 4.75
C ALA A 48 -6.32 3.19 5.35
N ALA A 49 -5.85 3.77 6.46
CA ALA A 49 -4.72 3.24 7.21
C ALA A 49 -4.98 1.82 7.74
N VAL A 50 -6.15 1.58 8.34
CA VAL A 50 -6.53 0.24 8.85
C VAL A 50 -6.56 -0.78 7.71
N ALA A 51 -7.15 -0.42 6.57
CA ALA A 51 -7.17 -1.26 5.38
C ALA A 51 -5.77 -1.58 4.86
N ALA A 52 -4.85 -0.60 4.88
CA ALA A 52 -3.45 -0.81 4.50
C ALA A 52 -2.72 -1.80 5.44
N VAL A 53 -2.99 -1.72 6.75
CA VAL A 53 -2.45 -2.67 7.73
C VAL A 53 -2.99 -4.07 7.48
N PHE A 54 -4.30 -4.24 7.30
CA PHE A 54 -4.89 -5.54 6.98
C PHE A 54 -4.34 -6.12 5.69
N THR A 55 -4.17 -5.29 4.66
CA THR A 55 -3.54 -5.69 3.39
C THR A 55 -2.11 -6.16 3.61
N ALA A 56 -1.33 -5.46 4.43
CA ALA A 56 0.03 -5.88 4.78
C ALA A 56 0.05 -7.22 5.51
N ILE A 57 -0.89 -7.47 6.43
CA ILE A 57 -1.03 -8.75 7.13
C ILE A 57 -1.34 -9.87 6.14
N VAL A 58 -2.35 -9.69 5.27
CA VAL A 58 -2.76 -10.69 4.27
C VAL A 58 -1.63 -11.00 3.28
N THR A 59 -0.83 -10.01 2.90
CA THR A 59 0.25 -10.16 1.91
C THR A 59 1.62 -10.51 2.50
N SER A 60 1.77 -10.50 3.83
CA SER A 60 3.05 -10.74 4.51
C SER A 60 3.68 -12.12 4.29
N GLY A 61 2.87 -13.12 3.88
CA GLY A 61 3.30 -14.49 3.64
C GLY A 61 3.59 -14.85 2.18
N GLY A 62 3.52 -13.89 1.24
CA GLY A 62 3.69 -14.16 -0.19
C GLY A 62 5.13 -14.44 -0.62
N PRO A 63 5.34 -15.16 -1.75
CA PRO A 63 6.65 -15.36 -2.35
C PRO A 63 7.29 -14.03 -2.74
N VAL A 64 8.63 -14.02 -2.85
CA VAL A 64 9.38 -12.84 -3.34
C VAL A 64 9.10 -12.68 -4.84
N GLY A 65 8.07 -11.90 -5.18
CA GLY A 65 7.74 -11.51 -6.53
C GLY A 65 6.61 -10.48 -6.65
N PRO A 66 6.31 -9.99 -7.87
CA PRO A 66 5.36 -8.90 -8.09
C PRO A 66 3.91 -9.28 -7.76
N GLY A 67 3.64 -10.56 -7.48
CA GLY A 67 2.33 -11.05 -7.04
C GLY A 67 2.46 -12.34 -6.22
N LEU A 68 1.35 -12.74 -5.60
CA LEU A 68 1.28 -13.98 -4.81
C LEU A 68 1.49 -15.24 -5.66
N THR A 69 1.29 -15.14 -6.98
CA THR A 69 1.39 -16.23 -7.96
C THR A 69 2.53 -16.05 -8.96
N GLU A 70 3.29 -14.97 -8.85
CA GLU A 70 4.28 -14.56 -9.85
C GLU A 70 5.69 -14.67 -9.25
N THR A 71 6.57 -15.39 -9.94
CA THR A 71 7.99 -15.48 -9.56
C THR A 71 8.80 -14.51 -10.40
N VAL A 72 9.63 -13.67 -9.76
CA VAL A 72 10.56 -12.80 -10.50
C VAL A 72 11.56 -13.67 -11.25
N ALA A 73 11.70 -13.43 -12.56
CA ALA A 73 12.79 -13.99 -13.33
C ALA A 73 14.13 -13.41 -12.85
N THR A 74 14.89 -14.21 -12.11
CA THR A 74 16.27 -13.90 -11.73
C THR A 74 17.22 -14.28 -12.87
N PRO A 75 18.47 -13.75 -12.92
CA PRO A 75 19.44 -14.04 -13.98
C PRO A 75 19.73 -15.53 -14.20
N ASP A 76 19.55 -16.35 -13.16
CA ASP A 76 19.73 -17.81 -13.19
C ASP A 76 18.50 -18.59 -13.68
N THR A 77 17.42 -17.90 -14.04
CA THR A 77 16.22 -18.57 -14.59
C THR A 77 16.57 -19.13 -15.97
N PRO A 78 16.44 -20.47 -16.20
CA PRO A 78 16.78 -21.06 -17.48
C PRO A 78 15.95 -20.42 -18.61
N ARG A 79 16.62 -19.65 -19.47
CA ARG A 79 15.99 -19.09 -20.67
C ARG A 79 15.72 -20.24 -21.63
N ARG A 80 14.44 -20.53 -21.91
CA ARG A 80 14.08 -21.44 -23.00
C ARG A 80 14.76 -20.94 -24.28
N PRO A 81 15.52 -21.77 -25.01
CA PRO A 81 16.06 -21.36 -26.29
C PRO A 81 14.90 -20.98 -27.20
N THR A 82 14.85 -19.71 -27.60
CA THR A 82 13.99 -19.30 -28.71
C THR A 82 14.59 -19.93 -29.97
N SER A 83 13.94 -20.98 -30.48
CA SER A 83 14.14 -21.43 -31.84
C SER A 83 13.68 -20.30 -32.76
N ILE A 84 14.65 -19.54 -33.27
CA ILE A 84 14.45 -18.64 -34.42
C ILE A 84 14.71 -19.46 -35.67
#